data_AF-A0AAU0LT10-F1
#
_entry.id   AF-A0AAU0LT10-F1
#
_cell.length_a   1.000
_cell.length_b   1.000
_cell.length_c   1.000
_cell.angle_alpha   90.00
_cell.angle_beta   90.00
_cell.angle_gamma   90.00
#
_symmetry.space_group_name_H-M   'P 1'
#
loop_
_entity.id
_entity.type
_entity.pdbx_description
1 polymer ?
#
loop_
_entity_poly.entity_id
_entity_poly.type
_entity_poly.pdbx_seq_one_letter_code
_entity_poly.pdbx_strand_id
1 'polypeptide(L)'
;MQINIVTKDDLEDFRIKLLSDIKEILKIQEVKSFPRSIKTKQVLEILEISAGKLQQMRIAGELTYKKVGGTYYYNYNEVKRLLPKELNGGYE
;
A
#
# COMPACT_ATOMS: atom_id res chain seq x y z
N MET A 1 2.19 -18.36 49.19
CA MET A 1 1.37 -18.26 47.97
C MET A 1 1.23 -16.77 47.66
N GLN A 2 1.81 -16.27 46.56
CA GLN A 2 1.63 -14.89 46.15
C GLN A 2 0.30 -14.78 45.40
N ILE A 3 -0.56 -13.86 45.84
CA ILE A 3 -1.83 -13.57 45.17
C ILE A 3 -1.57 -12.38 44.25
N ASN A 4 -1.53 -12.64 42.95
CA ASN A 4 -1.47 -11.58 41.94
C ASN A 4 -2.90 -11.21 41.57
N ILE A 5 -3.31 -10.00 41.92
CA ILE A 5 -4.64 -9.47 41.61
C ILE A 5 -4.51 -8.62 40.36
N VAL A 6 -5.19 -9.04 39.30
CA VAL A 6 -5.30 -8.26 38.06
C VAL A 6 -6.45 -7.28 38.21
N THR A 7 -6.18 -6.00 38.01
CA THR A 7 -7.21 -4.96 38.01
C THR A 7 -7.85 -4.81 36.64
N LYS A 8 -8.98 -4.12 36.57
CA LYS A 8 -9.61 -3.79 35.28
C LYS A 8 -8.72 -2.86 34.44
N ASP A 9 -8.00 -1.96 35.10
CA ASP A 9 -7.10 -1.03 34.42
C ASP A 9 -5.91 -1.78 33.78
N ASP A 10 -5.37 -2.80 34.46
CA ASP A 10 -4.32 -3.66 33.89
C ASP A 10 -4.78 -4.36 32.59
N LEU A 11 -6.05 -4.77 32.53
CA LEU A 11 -6.63 -5.39 31.34
C LEU A 11 -6.86 -4.39 30.21
N GLU A 12 -7.26 -3.16 30.53
CA GLU A 12 -7.45 -2.11 29.53
C GLU A 12 -6.10 -1.66 28.95
N ASP A 13 -5.09 -1.50 29.81
CA ASP A 13 -3.71 -1.20 29.38
C ASP A 13 -3.14 -2.32 28.50
N PHE A 14 -3.39 -3.58 28.88
CA PHE A 14 -3.01 -4.73 28.06
C PHE A 14 -3.73 -4.72 26.71
N ARG A 15 -5.04 -4.43 26.68
CA ARG A 15 -5.83 -4.34 25.44
C ARG A 15 -5.27 -3.27 24.50
N ILE A 16 -4.98 -2.08 25.04
CA ILE A 16 -4.45 -0.97 24.26
C ILE A 16 -3.09 -1.32 23.68
N LYS A 17 -2.16 -1.85 24.50
CA LYS A 17 -0.83 -2.27 24.04
C LYS A 17 -0.92 -3.36 22.98
N LEU A 18 -1.70 -4.41 23.23
CA LEU A 18 -1.88 -5.52 22.30
C LEU A 18 -2.42 -5.03 20.93
N LEU A 19 -3.43 -4.15 20.94
CA LEU A 19 -3.98 -3.58 19.71
C LEU A 19 -2.96 -2.69 18.99
N SER A 20 -2.13 -1.95 19.72
CA SER A 20 -1.03 -1.16 19.16
C SER A 20 -0.01 -2.06 18.46
N ASP A 21 0.45 -3.11 19.14
CA ASP A 21 1.43 -4.06 18.62
C ASP A 21 0.91 -4.76 17.36
N ILE A 22 -0.36 -5.19 17.35
CA ILE A 22 -1.01 -5.78 16.18
C ILE A 22 -1.02 -4.79 15.01
N LYS A 23 -1.37 -3.51 15.24
CA LYS A 23 -1.36 -2.49 14.19
C LYS A 23 0.04 -2.29 13.60
N GLU A 24 1.09 -2.30 14.42
CA GLU A 24 2.46 -2.19 13.94
C GLU A 24 2.88 -3.39 13.10
N ILE A 25 2.55 -4.61 13.54
CA ILE A 25 2.81 -5.85 12.78
C ILE A 25 2.14 -5.79 11.40
N LEU A 26 0.88 -5.33 11.34
CA LEU A 26 0.15 -5.20 10.08
C LEU A 26 0.77 -4.15 9.15
N LYS A 27 1.23 -3.00 9.68
CA LYS A 27 1.97 -1.98 8.89
C LYS A 27 3.27 -2.53 8.31
N ILE A 28 4.01 -3.35 9.07
CA ILE A 28 5.27 -3.95 8.60
C ILE A 28 5.04 -4.91 7.42
N GLN A 29 3.88 -5.58 7.35
CA GLN A 29 3.53 -6.43 6.20
C GLN A 29 3.29 -5.61 4.93
N GLU A 30 2.72 -4.41 5.02
CA GLU A 30 2.56 -3.53 3.86
C GLU A 30 3.92 -3.07 3.30
N VAL A 31 4.90 -2.83 4.17
CA VAL A 31 6.24 -2.36 3.78
C VAL A 31 7.11 -3.49 3.19
N LYS A 32 6.89 -4.75 3.60
CA LYS A 32 7.68 -5.92 3.11
C LYS A 32 7.15 -6.54 1.82
N SER A 33 5.99 -6.10 1.32
CA SER A 33 5.60 -6.38 -0.05
C SER A 33 6.54 -5.56 -0.95
N PHE A 34 7.54 -6.21 -1.55
CA PHE A 34 8.32 -5.64 -2.65
C PHE A 34 7.42 -4.76 -3.52
N PRO A 35 7.83 -3.56 -3.95
CA PRO A 35 6.96 -2.66 -4.70
C PRO A 35 6.30 -3.44 -5.82
N ARG A 36 5.00 -3.71 -5.65
CA ARG A 36 4.30 -4.71 -6.45
C ARG A 36 4.41 -4.23 -7.89
N SER A 37 5.22 -4.94 -8.67
CA SER A 37 5.50 -4.52 -10.04
C SER A 37 4.29 -4.93 -10.86
N ILE A 38 3.49 -3.94 -11.27
CA ILE A 38 2.27 -4.16 -12.03
C ILE A 38 2.53 -3.98 -13.52
N LYS A 39 1.77 -4.69 -14.34
CA LYS A 39 1.88 -4.62 -15.81
C LYS A 39 0.92 -3.57 -16.39
N THR A 40 1.15 -3.19 -17.65
CA THR A 40 0.30 -2.25 -18.41
C THR A 40 -1.20 -2.44 -18.17
N LYS A 41 -1.71 -3.67 -18.26
CA LYS A 41 -3.15 -3.96 -18.08
C LYS A 41 -3.68 -3.45 -16.73
N GLN A 42 -2.96 -3.73 -15.65
CA GLN A 42 -3.34 -3.31 -14.31
C GLN A 42 -3.22 -1.79 -14.12
N VAL A 43 -2.24 -1.15 -14.75
CA VAL A 43 -2.12 0.33 -14.70
C VAL A 43 -3.32 1.00 -15.35
N LEU A 44 -3.76 0.48 -16.51
CA LEU A 44 -4.93 0.99 -17.22
C LEU A 44 -6.21 0.81 -16.39
N GLU A 45 -6.35 -0.33 -15.70
CA GLU A 45 -7.47 -0.60 -14.79
C GLU A 45 -7.45 0.32 -13.57
N ILE A 46 -6.27 0.59 -12.99
CA ILE A 46 -6.14 1.42 -11.79
C ILE A 46 -6.39 2.90 -12.10
N LEU A 47 -5.76 3.42 -13.16
CA LEU A 47 -5.84 4.85 -13.50
C LEU A 47 -7.06 5.19 -14.36
N GLU A 48 -7.79 4.19 -14.85
CA GLU A 48 -8.93 4.34 -15.77
C GLU A 48 -8.60 5.17 -17.02
N ILE A 49 -7.36 5.02 -17.52
CA ILE A 49 -6.86 5.74 -18.71
C ILE A 49 -6.74 4.82 -19.93
N SER A 50 -6.63 5.44 -21.11
CA SER A 50 -6.34 4.73 -22.35
C SER A 50 -4.86 4.33 -22.47
N ALA A 51 -4.58 3.33 -23.31
CA ALA A 51 -3.22 2.92 -23.62
C ALA A 51 -2.38 4.06 -24.24
N GLY A 52 -3.00 4.93 -25.03
CA GLY A 52 -2.35 6.11 -25.61
C GLY A 52 -1.95 7.14 -24.55
N LYS A 53 -2.81 7.38 -23.56
CA LYS A 53 -2.48 8.26 -22.43
C LYS A 53 -1.33 7.68 -21.59
N LEU A 54 -1.37 6.39 -21.30
CA LEU A 54 -0.27 5.72 -20.59
C LEU A 54 1.05 5.76 -21.37
N GLN A 55 1.00 5.68 -22.70
CA GLN A 55 2.18 5.88 -23.55
C GLN A 55 2.69 7.32 -23.48
N GLN A 56 1.82 8.32 -23.53
CA GLN A 56 2.19 9.72 -23.35
C GLN A 56 2.89 9.94 -22.00
N MET A 57 2.34 9.39 -20.91
CA MET A 57 2.94 9.49 -19.56
C MET A 57 4.34 8.86 -19.49
N ARG A 58 4.57 7.72 -20.18
CA ARG A 58 5.91 7.13 -20.30
C ARG A 58 6.88 8.06 -21.05
N ILE A 59 6.44 8.67 -22.15
CA ILE A 59 7.27 9.55 -22.98
C ILE A 59 7.58 10.86 -22.24
N ALA A 60 6.58 11.41 -21.54
CA ALA A 60 6.71 12.64 -20.75
C ALA A 60 7.53 12.45 -19.47
N GLY A 61 7.80 11.20 -19.05
CA GLY A 61 8.49 10.89 -17.79
C GLY A 61 7.61 11.07 -16.55
N GLU A 62 6.30 11.20 -16.71
CA GLU A 62 5.32 11.34 -15.61
C GLU A 62 5.13 10.03 -14.83
N LEU A 63 5.45 8.89 -15.44
CA LEU A 63 5.36 7.59 -14.79
C LEU A 63 6.57 6.71 -15.13
N THR A 64 7.33 6.34 -14.10
CA THR A 64 8.52 5.52 -14.24
C THR A 64 8.15 4.08 -14.63
N TYR A 65 8.91 3.48 -15.53
CA TYR A 65 8.71 2.09 -15.96
C TYR A 65 10.03 1.33 -16.11
N LYS A 66 9.95 0.00 -16.03
CA LYS A 66 11.01 -0.92 -16.47
C LYS A 66 10.50 -1.83 -17.57
N LYS A 67 11.30 -2.01 -18.62
CA LYS A 67 10.98 -2.94 -19.72
C LYS A 67 11.80 -4.22 -19.56
N VAL A 68 11.13 -5.36 -19.42
CA VAL A 68 11.76 -6.68 -19.29
C VAL A 68 11.10 -7.63 -20.28
N GLY A 69 11.87 -8.20 -21.21
CA GLY A 69 11.35 -9.14 -22.22
C GLY A 69 10.18 -8.58 -23.03
N GLY A 70 10.21 -7.29 -23.39
CA GLY A 70 9.13 -6.63 -24.14
C GLY A 70 7.94 -6.16 -23.30
N THR A 71 7.84 -6.56 -22.03
CA THR A 71 6.75 -6.16 -21.12
C THR A 71 7.15 -4.96 -20.26
N TYR A 72 6.24 -4.00 -20.11
CA TYR A 72 6.41 -2.84 -19.22
C TYR A 72 5.89 -3.15 -17.81
N TYR A 73 6.71 -2.83 -16.82
CA TYR A 73 6.45 -2.97 -15.40
C TYR A 73 6.51 -1.61 -14.71
N TYR A 74 5.66 -1.43 -13.71
CA TYR A 74 5.49 -0.17 -12.99
C TYR A 74 5.42 -0.41 -11.49
N ASN A 75 5.84 0.59 -10.72
CA ASN A 75 5.66 0.56 -9.28
C ASN A 75 4.19 0.84 -8.93
N TYR A 76 3.52 -0.11 -8.27
CA TYR A 76 2.13 0.05 -7.84
C TYR A 76 1.90 1.30 -6.98
N ASN A 77 2.81 1.62 -6.06
CA ASN A 77 2.65 2.78 -5.17
C ASN A 77 2.83 4.11 -5.91
N GLU A 78 3.63 4.13 -6.97
CA GLU A 78 3.75 5.31 -7.84
C GLU A 78 2.46 5.51 -8.65
N VAL A 79 1.93 4.43 -9.24
CA VAL A 79 0.65 4.47 -9.97
C VAL A 79 -0.49 4.89 -9.06
N LYS A 80 -0.60 4.32 -7.85
CA LYS A 80 -1.65 4.68 -6.88
C LYS A 80 -1.57 6.15 -6.46
N ARG A 81 -0.36 6.72 -6.32
CA ARG A 81 -0.17 8.14 -5.98
C ARG A 81 -0.66 9.11 -7.05
N LEU A 82 -0.82 8.66 -8.29
CA LEU A 82 -1.39 9.47 -9.37
C LEU A 82 -2.92 9.55 -9.30
N LEU A 83 -3.57 8.72 -8.48
CA LEU A 83 -5.01 8.83 -8.24
C LEU A 83 -5.32 10.06 -7.38
N PRO A 84 -6.40 10.79 -7.70
CA PRO A 84 -6.88 11.87 -6.84
C PRO A 84 -7.16 11.35 -5.42
N LYS A 85 -6.89 12.18 -4.41
CA LYS A 85 -7.02 11.82 -2.99
C LYS A 85 -8.40 11.27 -2.61
N GLU A 86 -9.45 11.65 -3.32
CA GLU A 86 -10.83 11.17 -3.11
C GLU A 86 -11.05 9.70 -3.47
N LEU A 87 -10.19 9.13 -4.34
CA LEU A 87 -10.19 7.70 -4.69
C LEU A 87 -9.17 6.90 -3.85
N ASN A 88 -8.34 7.59 -3.05
CA ASN A 88 -7.47 6.96 -2.05
C ASN A 88 -8.24 6.69 -0.75
N GLY A 89 -9.46 6.15 -0.87
CA GLY A 89 -10.29 5.73 0.26
C GLY A 89 -9.75 4.49 0.95
N GLY A 90 -8.66 4.66 1.69
CA GLY A 90 -8.25 3.76 2.76
C GLY A 90 -8.13 4.61 4.02
N TYR A 91 -9.02 4.35 4.98
CA TYR A 91 -8.99 4.94 6.32
C TYR A 91 -7.56 4.88 6.88
N GLU A 92 -6.96 6.06 7.12
CA GLU A 92 -5.79 6.20 7.99
C GLU A 92 -6.16 5.88 9.45
#